data_AF-A0AAW1WI11-F1
#
_entry.id   AF-A0AAW1WI11-F1
#
_cell.length_a   1.000
_cell.length_b   1.000
_cell.length_c   1.000
_cell.angle_alpha   90.00
_cell.angle_beta   90.00
_cell.angle_gamma   90.00
#
_symmetry.space_group_name_H-M   'P 1'
#
loop_
_entity.id
_entity.type
_entity.pdbx_description
1 polymer ?
#
loop_
_entity_poly.entity_id
_entity_poly.type
_entity_poly.pdbx_seq_one_letter_code
_entity_poly.pdbx_strand_id
1 'polypeptide(L)'
;MVNREEVIFLVGKVSLLGRNLRLLKLMLVVCGSAHNQASLNCQALMNQKQHIESIISRQLESSKHNYYTLLNASIDCIRFLLRQGLAFRGHDESITSNNRGKFIELLEFLAAHNDSVKAVAFENASENLQLTAPAIQKDIVNVAAVETLNAIMFDMGDALFLF
;
A
#
# COMPACT_ATOMS: atom_id res chain seq x y z
N MET A 1 11.03 -68.70 -10.85
CA MET A 1 9.78 -68.08 -10.34
C MET A 1 10.11 -67.49 -8.98
N VAL A 2 10.03 -66.18 -8.79
CA VAL A 2 10.30 -65.54 -7.48
C VAL A 2 9.13 -65.84 -6.54
N ASN A 3 9.41 -66.32 -5.33
CA ASN A 3 8.39 -66.77 -4.38
C ASN A 3 7.61 -65.56 -3.83
N ARG A 4 6.27 -65.65 -3.77
CA ARG A 4 5.36 -64.57 -3.40
C ARG A 4 5.64 -64.03 -1.97
N GLU A 5 6.05 -64.91 -1.06
CA GLU A 5 6.44 -64.60 0.32
C GLU A 5 7.69 -63.70 0.39
N GLU A 6 8.66 -63.92 -0.50
CA GLU A 6 9.93 -63.20 -0.54
C GLU A 6 9.74 -61.75 -1.01
N VAL A 7 8.81 -61.54 -1.95
CA VAL A 7 8.41 -60.22 -2.42
C VAL A 7 7.72 -59.42 -1.31
N ILE A 8 6.82 -60.04 -0.54
CA ILE A 8 6.11 -59.38 0.57
C ILE A 8 7.09 -58.94 1.67
N PHE A 9 8.05 -59.80 2.01
CA PHE A 9 9.07 -59.48 3.01
C PHE A 9 9.96 -58.29 2.59
N LEU A 10 10.38 -58.26 1.31
CA LEU A 10 11.20 -57.16 0.77
C LEU A 10 10.41 -55.84 0.71
N VAL A 11 9.15 -55.87 0.25
CA VAL A 11 8.28 -54.68 0.23
C VAL A 11 8.05 -54.14 1.64
N GLY A 12 7.84 -55.03 2.62
CA GLY A 12 7.73 -54.65 4.03
C GLY A 12 8.97 -53.93 4.56
N LYS A 13 10.17 -54.47 4.28
CA LYS A 13 11.44 -53.84 4.68
C LYS A 13 11.66 -52.47 4.03
N VAL A 14 11.38 -52.32 2.73
CA VAL A 14 11.52 -51.06 2.01
C VAL A 14 10.54 -49.99 2.57
N SER A 15 9.31 -50.39 2.89
CA SER A 15 8.32 -49.51 3.53
C SER A 15 8.77 -49.08 4.93
N LEU A 16 9.31 -49.99 5.75
CA LEU A 16 9.84 -49.68 7.07
C LEU A 16 11.05 -48.73 7.02
N LEU A 17 11.98 -48.97 6.08
CA LEU A 17 13.11 -48.10 5.81
C LEU A 17 12.66 -46.68 5.42
N GLY A 18 11.65 -46.58 4.54
CA GLY A 18 11.06 -45.29 4.14
C GLY A 18 10.40 -44.55 5.30
N ARG A 19 9.70 -45.25 6.21
CA ARG A 19 9.11 -44.66 7.41
C ARG A 19 10.18 -44.19 8.41
N ASN A 20 11.23 -44.98 8.63
CA ASN A 20 12.34 -44.61 9.50
C ASN A 20 13.11 -43.40 8.97
N LEU A 21 13.33 -43.29 7.65
CA LEU A 21 13.98 -42.12 7.05
C LEU A 21 13.13 -40.84 7.22
N ARG A 22 11.81 -40.95 7.10
CA ARG A 22 10.88 -39.83 7.35
C ARG A 22 10.88 -39.43 8.83
N LEU A 23 10.89 -40.38 9.75
CA LEU A 23 10.98 -40.11 11.19
C LEU A 23 12.31 -39.46 11.58
N LEU A 24 13.42 -39.90 10.99
CA LEU A 24 14.75 -39.32 11.24
C LEU A 24 14.83 -37.88 10.71
N LYS A 25 14.24 -37.63 9.54
CA LYS A 25 14.14 -36.28 8.95
C LYS A 25 13.21 -35.38 9.78
N LEU A 26 12.12 -35.92 10.34
CA LEU A 26 11.24 -35.21 11.25
C LEU A 26 11.93 -34.92 12.59
N MET A 27 12.69 -35.86 13.15
CA MET A 27 13.49 -35.68 14.37
C MET A 27 14.58 -34.61 14.21
N LEU A 28 15.29 -34.60 13.07
CA LEU A 28 16.27 -33.57 12.75
C LEU A 28 15.67 -32.16 12.67
N VAL A 29 14.42 -32.06 12.18
CA VAL A 29 13.66 -30.80 12.14
C VAL A 29 13.15 -30.41 13.53
N VAL A 30 12.83 -31.38 14.40
CA VAL A 30 12.24 -31.18 15.73
C VAL A 30 13.28 -30.92 16.85
N CYS A 31 14.54 -31.34 16.69
CA CYS A 31 15.57 -31.05 17.68
C CYS A 31 16.03 -29.59 17.56
N GLY A 32 15.60 -28.73 18.48
CA GLY A 32 16.04 -27.35 18.68
C GLY A 32 17.51 -27.20 19.11
N SER A 33 18.41 -27.95 18.48
CA SER A 33 19.86 -27.79 18.68
C SER A 33 20.30 -26.41 18.20
N ALA A 34 21.31 -25.86 18.87
CA ALA A 34 21.90 -24.58 18.48
C ALA A 34 22.33 -24.56 17.00
N HIS A 35 22.74 -25.71 16.45
CA HIS A 35 23.11 -25.86 15.05
C HIS A 35 21.92 -25.71 14.09
N ASN A 36 20.79 -26.36 14.38
CA ASN A 36 19.57 -26.22 13.57
C ASN A 36 19.05 -24.77 13.61
N GLN A 37 19.07 -24.15 14.79
CA GLN A 37 18.67 -22.74 14.94
C GLN A 37 19.62 -21.79 14.19
N ALA A 38 20.94 -22.01 14.28
CA ALA A 38 21.92 -21.23 13.53
C ALA A 38 21.75 -21.40 12.01
N SER A 39 21.42 -22.60 11.55
CA SER A 39 21.13 -22.87 10.12
C SER A 39 19.87 -22.13 9.65
N LEU A 40 18.80 -22.14 10.45
CA LEU A 40 17.57 -21.39 10.14
C LEU A 40 17.82 -19.87 10.14
N ASN A 41 18.58 -19.37 11.11
CA ASN A 41 18.94 -17.96 11.18
C ASN A 41 19.83 -17.54 10.00
N CYS A 42 20.77 -18.39 9.58
CA CYS A 42 21.58 -18.16 8.39
C CYS A 42 20.71 -18.13 7.13
N GLN A 43 19.75 -19.04 7.00
CA GLN A 43 18.82 -19.05 5.87
C GLN A 43 17.93 -17.80 5.84
N ALA A 44 17.48 -17.32 7.00
CA ALA A 44 16.74 -16.06 7.12
C ALA A 44 17.61 -14.85 6.77
N LEU A 45 18.88 -14.82 7.22
CA LEU A 45 19.83 -13.76 6.87
C LEU A 45 20.10 -13.71 5.36
N MET A 46 20.20 -14.87 4.70
CA MET A 46 20.41 -14.95 3.25
C MET A 46 19.14 -14.64 2.43
N ASN A 47 17.99 -14.49 3.08
CA ASN A 47 16.76 -14.12 2.41
C ASN A 47 16.74 -12.61 2.14
N GLN A 48 17.20 -12.23 0.95
CA GLN A 48 17.25 -10.83 0.50
C GLN A 48 15.96 -10.04 0.68
N LYS A 49 14.78 -10.69 0.65
CA LYS A 49 13.48 -10.01 0.85
C LYS A 49 13.26 -9.54 2.29
N GLN A 50 14.01 -10.09 3.25
CA GLN A 50 13.94 -9.77 4.67
C GLN A 50 15.06 -8.80 5.09
N HIS A 51 15.93 -8.37 4.18
CA HIS A 51 16.90 -7.34 4.50
C HIS A 51 16.20 -6.03 4.87
N ILE A 52 16.79 -5.29 5.81
CA ILE A 52 16.26 -4.00 6.26
C ILE A 52 16.07 -3.06 5.06
N GLU A 53 17.04 -3.01 4.15
CA GLU A 53 16.97 -2.19 2.94
C GLU A 53 15.79 -2.56 2.02
N SER A 54 15.56 -3.85 1.78
CA SER A 54 14.44 -4.30 0.94
C SER A 54 13.09 -4.02 1.60
N ILE A 55 13.01 -4.14 2.94
CA ILE A 55 11.80 -3.83 3.71
C ILE A 55 11.50 -2.32 3.65
N ILE A 56 12.51 -1.48 3.88
CA ILE A 56 12.38 -0.01 3.80
C ILE A 56 11.96 0.41 2.39
N SER A 57 12.61 -0.14 1.36
CA SER A 57 12.30 0.17 -0.03
C SER A 57 10.85 -0.17 -0.37
N ARG A 58 10.38 -1.36 0.02
CA ARG A 58 8.98 -1.77 -0.18
C ARG A 58 8.00 -0.85 0.57
N GLN A 59 8.32 -0.46 1.80
CA GLN A 59 7.47 0.44 2.58
C GLN A 59 7.41 1.85 1.99
N LEU A 60 8.52 2.34 1.45
CA LEU A 60 8.60 3.62 0.76
C LEU A 60 7.74 3.60 -0.50
N GLU A 61 7.85 2.57 -1.33
CA GLU A 61 7.04 2.43 -2.54
C GLU A 61 5.54 2.31 -2.22
N SER A 62 5.17 1.55 -1.18
CA SER A 62 3.80 1.49 -0.68
C SER A 62 3.30 2.87 -0.24
N SER A 63 4.09 3.61 0.54
CA SER A 63 3.74 4.95 1.02
C SER A 63 3.57 5.93 -0.14
N LYS A 64 4.46 5.90 -1.15
CA LYS A 64 4.35 6.71 -2.37
C LYS A 64 3.07 6.39 -3.13
N HIS A 65 2.77 5.11 -3.32
CA HIS A 65 1.56 4.69 -4.00
C HIS A 65 0.31 5.21 -3.29
N ASN A 66 0.25 5.04 -1.96
CA ASN A 66 -0.86 5.55 -1.15
C ASN A 66 -0.99 7.08 -1.24
N TYR A 67 0.15 7.79 -1.22
CA TYR A 67 0.19 9.24 -1.38
C TYR A 67 -0.41 9.67 -2.72
N TYR A 68 0.03 9.07 -3.83
CA TYR A 68 -0.48 9.41 -5.16
C TYR A 68 -1.96 9.07 -5.33
N THR A 69 -2.43 7.97 -4.75
CA THR A 69 -3.85 7.59 -4.77
C THR A 69 -4.70 8.67 -4.09
N LEU A 70 -4.33 9.13 -2.90
CA LEU A 70 -5.06 10.17 -2.19
C LEU A 70 -4.92 11.55 -2.86
N LEU A 71 -3.75 11.87 -3.39
CA LEU A 71 -3.49 13.12 -4.10
C LEU A 71 -4.35 13.22 -5.37
N ASN A 72 -4.44 12.15 -6.17
CA ASN A 72 -5.27 12.13 -7.36
C ASN A 72 -6.75 12.32 -7.02
N ALA A 73 -7.26 11.62 -6.00
CA ALA A 73 -8.62 11.84 -5.51
C ALA A 73 -8.85 13.30 -5.07
N SER A 74 -7.87 13.91 -4.40
CA SER A 74 -7.94 15.31 -3.97
C SER A 74 -7.97 16.26 -5.18
N ILE A 75 -7.16 16.01 -6.21
CA ILE A 75 -7.16 16.77 -7.46
C ILE A 75 -8.52 16.69 -8.17
N ASP A 76 -9.13 15.51 -8.19
CA ASP A 76 -10.46 15.33 -8.78
C ASP A 76 -11.53 16.11 -8.01
N CYS A 77 -11.46 16.12 -6.67
CA CYS A 77 -12.31 16.99 -5.85
C CYS A 77 -12.11 18.47 -6.18
N ILE A 78 -10.87 18.95 -6.28
CA ILE A 78 -10.55 20.35 -6.62
C ILE A 78 -11.13 20.72 -7.98
N ARG A 79 -10.90 19.88 -8.99
CA ARG A 79 -11.42 20.10 -10.34
C ARG A 79 -12.94 20.20 -10.36
N PHE A 80 -13.62 19.32 -9.62
CA PHE A 80 -15.07 19.38 -9.50
C PHE A 80 -15.53 20.69 -8.85
N LEU A 81 -14.96 21.07 -7.71
CA LEU A 81 -15.35 22.28 -6.99
C LEU A 81 -15.11 23.55 -7.82
N LEU A 82 -13.95 23.63 -8.49
CA LEU A 82 -13.62 24.75 -9.39
C LEU A 82 -14.62 24.85 -10.54
N ARG A 83 -14.96 23.72 -11.19
CA ARG A 83 -15.95 23.70 -12.28
C ARG A 83 -17.34 24.15 -11.85
N GLN A 84 -17.71 23.89 -10.60
CA GLN A 84 -19.02 24.29 -10.05
C GLN A 84 -18.99 25.67 -9.36
N GLY A 85 -17.83 26.32 -9.25
CA GLY A 85 -17.68 27.57 -8.50
C GLY A 85 -17.98 27.42 -7.00
N LEU A 86 -17.77 26.22 -6.44
CA LEU A 86 -18.05 25.93 -5.05
C LEU A 86 -16.87 26.28 -4.14
N ALA A 87 -17.18 26.75 -2.93
CA ALA A 87 -16.17 26.98 -1.91
C ALA A 87 -15.45 25.66 -1.57
N PHE A 88 -14.12 25.72 -1.46
CA PHE A 88 -13.32 24.56 -1.11
C PHE A 88 -13.54 24.12 0.34
N ARG A 89 -13.62 25.09 1.26
CA ARG A 89 -13.66 24.88 2.70
C ARG A 89 -15.01 25.15 3.34
N GLY A 90 -15.23 24.48 4.47
CA GLY A 90 -16.30 24.78 5.42
C GLY A 90 -15.86 25.79 6.47
N HIS A 91 -16.83 26.32 7.23
CA HIS A 91 -16.51 27.15 8.40
C HIS A 91 -15.98 26.30 9.57
N ASP A 92 -16.50 25.07 9.71
CA ASP A 92 -16.08 24.09 10.70
C ASP A 92 -15.87 22.73 10.04
N GLU A 93 -14.60 22.31 9.92
CA GLU A 93 -14.19 21.03 9.31
C GLU A 93 -14.04 19.91 10.35
N SER A 94 -14.44 20.16 11.61
CA SER A 94 -14.39 19.16 12.68
C SER A 94 -15.21 17.91 12.33
N ILE A 95 -14.80 16.76 12.84
CA ILE A 95 -15.48 15.47 12.58
C ILE A 95 -16.96 15.51 13.02
N THR A 96 -17.27 16.31 14.02
CA THR A 96 -18.61 16.48 14.59
C THR A 96 -19.47 17.53 13.87
N SER A 97 -18.92 18.27 12.92
CA SER A 97 -19.66 19.29 12.18
C SER A 97 -20.63 18.66 11.18
N ASN A 98 -21.83 19.22 11.06
CA ASN A 98 -22.81 18.84 10.04
C ASN A 98 -22.45 19.38 8.65
N ASN A 99 -21.49 20.31 8.55
CA ASN A 99 -21.06 20.92 7.30
C ASN A 99 -19.53 21.05 7.31
N ARG A 100 -18.86 19.92 7.10
CA ARG A 100 -17.40 19.77 7.19
C ARG A 100 -16.65 20.42 6.03
N GLY A 101 -17.37 21.08 5.13
CA GLY A 101 -16.82 21.67 3.92
C GLY A 101 -16.93 20.75 2.72
N LYS A 102 -17.12 21.36 1.54
CA LYS A 102 -17.42 20.63 0.30
C LYS A 102 -16.30 19.73 -0.16
N PHE A 103 -15.04 20.09 0.09
CA PHE A 103 -13.91 19.23 -0.20
C PHE A 103 -13.94 17.92 0.60
N ILE A 104 -14.14 18.01 1.91
CA ILE A 104 -14.18 16.83 2.79
C ILE A 104 -15.36 15.93 2.43
N GLU A 105 -16.56 16.50 2.27
CA GLU A 105 -17.76 15.74 1.87
C GLU A 105 -17.57 15.01 0.53
N LEU A 106 -16.93 15.66 -0.45
CA LEU A 106 -16.68 15.06 -1.76
C LEU A 106 -15.59 13.98 -1.70
N LEU A 107 -14.55 14.17 -0.89
CA LEU A 107 -13.51 13.16 -0.69
C LEU A 107 -14.06 11.93 0.05
N GLU A 108 -14.95 12.13 1.03
CA GLU A 108 -15.70 11.05 1.69
C GLU A 108 -16.59 10.31 0.70
N PHE A 109 -17.28 11.04 -0.18
CA PHE A 109 -18.05 10.44 -1.26
C PHE A 109 -17.17 9.58 -2.18
N LEU A 110 -16.00 10.07 -2.60
CA LEU A 110 -15.06 9.28 -3.41
C LEU A 110 -14.56 8.04 -2.67
N ALA A 111 -14.20 8.18 -1.38
CA ALA A 111 -13.77 7.06 -0.54
C ALA A 111 -14.88 6.01 -0.36
N ALA A 112 -16.15 6.42 -0.33
CA ALA A 112 -17.27 5.49 -0.24
C ALA A 112 -17.48 4.66 -1.53
N HIS A 113 -16.96 5.13 -2.67
CA HIS A 113 -17.17 4.51 -3.98
C HIS A 113 -15.89 3.97 -4.64
N ASN A 114 -14.73 4.16 -4.01
CA ASN A 114 -13.44 3.70 -4.51
C ASN A 114 -12.64 3.06 -3.37
N ASP A 115 -12.49 1.74 -3.42
CA ASP A 115 -11.80 0.96 -2.38
C ASP A 115 -10.32 1.36 -2.22
N SER A 116 -9.65 1.76 -3.31
CA SER A 116 -8.26 2.22 -3.25
C SER A 116 -8.15 3.55 -2.50
N VAL A 117 -9.09 4.48 -2.72
CA VAL A 117 -9.14 5.75 -1.99
C VAL A 117 -9.56 5.50 -0.54
N LYS A 118 -10.54 4.64 -0.30
CA LYS A 118 -10.99 4.24 1.03
C LYS A 118 -9.86 3.73 1.90
N ALA A 119 -8.98 2.91 1.32
CA ALA A 119 -7.86 2.28 2.01
C ALA A 119 -6.78 3.27 2.47
N VAL A 120 -6.78 4.51 1.95
CA VAL A 120 -5.73 5.51 2.22
C VAL A 120 -6.26 6.84 2.73
N ALA A 121 -7.57 7.01 2.83
CA ALA A 121 -8.22 8.25 3.28
C ALA A 121 -8.71 8.14 4.74
N PHE A 122 -8.83 9.30 5.40
CA PHE A 122 -9.41 9.45 6.74
C PHE A 122 -8.78 8.51 7.78
N GLU A 123 -9.57 7.67 8.45
CA GLU A 123 -9.13 6.76 9.50
C GLU A 123 -8.13 5.69 9.01
N ASN A 124 -8.10 5.43 7.70
CA ASN A 124 -7.16 4.47 7.09
C ASN A 124 -5.87 5.15 6.58
N ALA A 125 -5.80 6.48 6.60
CA ALA A 125 -4.60 7.19 6.20
C ALA A 125 -3.47 6.89 7.19
N SER A 126 -2.25 6.70 6.68
CA SER A 126 -1.08 6.67 7.55
C SER A 126 -0.95 8.02 8.27
N GLU A 127 -0.41 8.04 9.48
CA GLU A 127 -0.30 9.28 10.28
C GLU A 127 0.35 10.45 9.52
N ASN A 128 1.24 10.14 8.58
CA ASN A 128 1.94 11.12 7.76
C ASN A 128 1.17 11.56 6.49
N LEU A 129 0.10 10.85 6.12
CA LEU A 129 -0.67 11.10 4.89
C LEU A 129 -1.93 11.94 5.18
N GLN A 130 -1.73 13.17 5.66
CA GLN A 130 -2.83 14.06 6.02
C GLN A 130 -3.09 15.14 4.97
N LEU A 131 -3.58 14.77 3.79
CA LEU A 131 -3.98 15.75 2.75
C LEU A 131 -5.22 16.57 3.15
N THR A 132 -5.97 16.11 4.15
CA THR A 132 -7.11 16.82 4.74
C THR A 132 -6.71 17.81 5.83
N ALA A 133 -5.44 17.84 6.25
CA ALA A 133 -5.00 18.79 7.27
C ALA A 133 -5.17 20.24 6.78
N PRO A 134 -5.60 21.18 7.66
CA PRO A 134 -5.81 22.57 7.25
C PRO A 134 -4.58 23.25 6.65
N ALA A 135 -3.36 22.95 7.09
CA ALA A 135 -2.16 23.51 6.46
C ALA A 135 -1.98 22.99 5.02
N ILE A 136 -2.10 21.68 4.84
CA ILE A 136 -1.89 21.02 3.54
C ILE A 136 -2.97 21.41 2.53
N GLN A 137 -4.25 21.45 2.96
CA GLN A 137 -5.33 21.94 2.11
C GLN A 137 -5.06 23.39 1.62
N LYS A 138 -4.43 24.23 2.43
CA LYS A 138 -4.10 25.62 2.05
C LYS A 138 -3.01 25.64 0.98
N ASP A 139 -1.99 24.81 1.15
CA ASP A 139 -0.91 24.67 0.17
C ASP A 139 -1.44 24.13 -1.17
N ILE A 140 -2.30 23.13 -1.13
CA ILE A 140 -2.97 22.58 -2.31
C ILE A 140 -3.77 23.66 -3.05
N VAL A 141 -4.58 24.46 -2.34
CA VAL A 141 -5.36 25.55 -2.94
C VAL A 141 -4.45 26.61 -3.54
N ASN A 142 -3.36 26.98 -2.86
CA ASN A 142 -2.38 27.94 -3.36
C ASN A 142 -1.71 27.44 -4.64
N VAL A 143 -1.27 26.18 -4.67
CA VAL A 143 -0.67 25.57 -5.87
C VAL A 143 -1.68 25.54 -7.01
N ALA A 144 -2.92 25.10 -6.75
CA ALA A 144 -3.97 25.09 -7.77
C ALA A 144 -4.23 26.48 -8.36
N ALA A 145 -4.24 27.53 -7.54
CA ALA A 145 -4.38 28.91 -8.00
C ALA A 145 -3.21 29.37 -8.87
N VAL A 146 -1.96 29.08 -8.45
CA VAL A 146 -0.74 29.41 -9.21
C VAL A 146 -0.71 28.69 -10.55
N GLU A 147 -0.96 27.38 -10.57
CA GLU A 147 -0.98 26.59 -11.81
C GLU A 147 -2.09 27.03 -12.76
N THR A 148 -3.27 27.37 -12.23
CA THR A 148 -4.38 27.93 -13.04
C THR A 148 -3.99 29.26 -13.67
N LEU A 149 -3.35 30.16 -12.91
CA LEU A 149 -2.87 31.43 -13.43
C LEU A 149 -1.79 31.25 -14.50
N ASN A 150 -0.84 30.34 -14.26
CA ASN A 150 0.21 30.04 -15.22
C ASN A 150 -0.35 29.49 -16.53
N ALA A 151 -1.31 28.56 -16.46
CA ALA A 151 -1.98 28.01 -17.65
C ALA A 151 -2.70 29.10 -18.45
N ILE A 152 -3.46 29.96 -17.77
CA ILE A 152 -4.14 31.09 -18.40
C ILE A 152 -3.14 32.06 -19.06
N MET A 153 -2.05 32.39 -18.35
CA MET A 153 -1.02 33.31 -18.86
C MET A 153 -0.27 32.72 -20.06
N PHE A 154 -0.02 31.40 -20.04
CA PHE A 154 0.57 30.67 -21.16
C PHE A 154 -0.37 30.73 -22.39
N ASP A 155 -1.65 30.41 -22.21
CA ASP A 155 -2.66 30.46 -23.27
C ASP A 155 -2.81 31.88 -23.86
N MET A 156 -2.64 32.92 -23.05
CA MET A 156 -2.66 34.32 -23.51
C MET A 156 -1.35 34.76 -24.18
N GLY A 157 -0.19 34.26 -23.74
CA GLY A 157 1.13 34.67 -24.25
C GLY A 157 1.42 34.23 -25.67
N ASP A 158 0.82 33.11 -26.10
CA ASP A 158 0.88 32.63 -27.50
C ASP A 158 -0.15 33.31 -28.41
N ALA A 159 -1.13 34.05 -27.83
CA ALA A 159 -2.06 34.85 -28.60
C ALA A 159 -1.36 36.16 -29.03
N LEU A 160 -0.71 36.12 -30.20
CA LEU A 160 -0.29 37.33 -30.91
C LEU A 160 -1.53 38.22 -31.13
N PHE A 161 -1.67 39.27 -30.31
CA PHE A 161 -2.57 40.37 -30.61
C PHE A 161 -2.03 41.10 -31.84
N LEU A 162 -2.35 40.57 -33.03
CA LEU A 162 -2.21 41.29 -34.29
C LEU A 162 -3.29 42.37 -34.29
N PHE A 163 -2.89 43.59 -33.91
CA PHE A 163 -3.60 44.82 -34.25
C PHE A 163 -3.17 45.29 -35.64
#